data_AF-A0A1Q7LQV2-F1
#
_entry.id   AF-A0A1Q7LQV2-F1
#
_cell.length_a   1.000
_cell.length_b   1.000
_cell.length_c   1.000
_cell.angle_alpha   90.00
_cell.angle_beta   90.00
_cell.angle_gamma   90.00
#
_symmetry.space_group_name_H-M   'P 1'
#
loop_
_entity.id
_entity.type
_entity.pdbx_description
1 polymer ?
#
loop_
_entity_poly.entity_id
_entity_poly.type
_entity_poly.pdbx_seq_one_letter_code
_entity_poly.pdbx_strand_id
1 'polypeptide(L)'
;MPVFEKLSQSSQARHWNDSIPLEYHYTAGVAGEEFRRELRDNGRFLAAKCSKCKSTYVPARLFCPQCFIEMKDMFPINNPGYVQSFTAVDRSRDGSEAEHPTIVALVRFESAKGGIIHRLQVDRSDQVVYILAFKPLE
;
A
#
# COMPACT_ATOMS: atom_id res chain seq x y z
N MET A 1 4.45 22.00 22.18
CA MET A 1 5.27 22.25 23.38
C MET A 1 6.74 22.16 22.99
N PRO A 2 7.53 23.24 23.15
CA PRO A 2 8.98 23.17 22.97
C PRO A 2 9.61 22.17 23.95
N VAL A 3 10.76 21.61 23.60
CA VAL A 3 11.45 20.53 24.35
C VAL A 3 11.71 20.88 25.83
N PHE A 4 11.79 22.17 26.17
CA PHE A 4 12.04 22.67 27.52
C PHE A 4 10.81 22.69 28.45
N GLU A 5 9.61 22.49 27.92
CA GLU A 5 8.35 22.42 28.70
C GLU A 5 7.94 20.97 29.01
N LYS A 6 8.90 20.07 29.16
CA LYS A 6 8.59 18.66 29.40
C LYS A 6 8.10 18.47 30.83
N LEU A 7 6.85 18.04 30.98
CA LEU A 7 6.29 17.61 32.27
C LEU A 7 7.14 16.44 32.79
N SER A 8 7.94 16.68 33.82
CA SER A 8 8.85 15.69 34.41
C SER A 8 8.22 14.95 35.60
N GLN A 9 7.09 15.44 36.10
CA GLN A 9 6.34 14.86 37.21
C GLN A 9 4.88 14.66 36.81
N SER A 10 4.31 13.51 37.15
CA SER A 10 2.92 13.17 36.84
C SER A 10 1.91 14.12 37.51
N SER A 11 2.25 14.69 38.67
CA SER A 11 1.45 15.70 39.37
C SER A 11 1.25 17.00 38.60
N GLN A 12 2.10 17.26 37.59
CA GLN A 12 2.02 18.46 36.76
C GLN A 12 1.16 18.25 35.50
N ALA A 13 0.69 17.02 35.26
CA ALA A 13 -0.21 16.72 34.15
C ALA A 13 -1.50 17.53 34.32
N ARG A 14 -1.79 18.41 33.36
CA ARG A 14 -3.03 19.18 33.33
C ARG A 14 -4.10 18.39 32.59
N HIS A 15 -5.32 18.41 33.13
CA HIS A 15 -6.50 17.93 32.43
C HIS A 15 -6.98 19.00 31.45
N TRP A 16 -7.21 18.62 30.20
CA TRP A 16 -7.88 19.48 29.23
C TRP A 16 -9.39 19.35 29.46
N ASN A 17 -10.03 20.40 29.97
CA ASN A 17 -11.44 20.35 30.41
C ASN A 17 -12.47 20.43 29.27
N ASP A 18 -12.01 20.58 28.03
CA ASP A 18 -12.86 20.71 26.84
C ASP A 18 -12.61 19.51 25.89
N SER A 19 -13.29 19.51 24.75
CA SER A 19 -12.91 18.70 23.60
C SER A 19 -11.54 19.13 23.06
N ILE A 20 -10.68 18.15 22.79
CA ILE A 20 -9.48 18.38 21.98
C ILE A 20 -9.93 18.21 20.53
N PRO A 21 -10.05 19.28 19.72
CA PRO A 21 -10.44 19.14 18.32
C PRO A 21 -9.26 18.50 17.56
N LEU A 22 -9.27 17.17 17.48
CA LEU A 22 -8.29 16.41 16.73
C LEU A 22 -8.78 16.27 15.29
N GLU A 23 -8.23 17.08 14.39
CA GLU A 23 -8.45 16.94 12.97
C GLU A 23 -7.30 16.13 12.35
N TYR A 24 -7.58 14.88 11.97
CA TYR A 24 -6.60 13.99 11.37
C TYR A 24 -6.70 14.02 9.84
N HIS A 25 -5.74 14.71 9.21
CA HIS A 25 -5.54 14.62 7.76
C HIS A 25 -4.58 13.47 7.46
N TYR A 26 -5.12 12.26 7.30
CA TYR A 26 -4.34 11.10 6.84
C TYR A 26 -4.02 11.23 5.35
N THR A 27 -2.88 11.82 5.04
CA THR A 27 -2.34 11.83 3.68
C THR A 27 -1.61 10.52 3.38
N ALA A 28 -1.52 10.13 2.12
CA ALA A 28 -0.73 8.95 1.71
C ALA A 28 0.80 9.18 1.78
N GLY A 29 1.23 10.38 2.18
CA GLY A 29 2.62 10.83 2.06
C GLY A 29 3.04 11.03 0.60
N VAL A 30 4.26 11.56 0.40
CA VAL A 30 4.78 11.92 -0.95
C VAL A 30 4.81 10.70 -1.87
N ALA A 31 5.47 9.61 -1.45
CA ALA A 31 5.57 8.41 -2.29
C ALA A 31 4.23 7.70 -2.52
N GLY A 32 3.32 7.69 -1.54
CA GLY A 32 2.00 7.11 -1.71
C GLY A 32 1.11 7.94 -2.64
N GLU A 33 1.26 9.26 -2.60
CA GLU A 33 0.60 10.17 -3.54
C GLU A 33 1.14 9.98 -4.96
N GLU A 34 2.47 9.93 -5.13
CA GLU A 34 3.10 9.65 -6.44
C GLU A 34 2.69 8.29 -6.99
N PHE A 35 2.66 7.24 -6.17
CA PHE A 35 2.16 5.92 -6.57
C PHE A 35 0.72 5.97 -7.06
N ARG A 36 -0.17 6.67 -6.34
CA ARG A 36 -1.59 6.78 -6.73
C ARG A 36 -1.78 7.63 -7.99
N ARG A 37 -1.03 8.71 -8.15
CA ARG A 37 -1.05 9.52 -9.37
C ARG A 37 -0.57 8.73 -10.58
N GLU A 38 0.52 8.00 -10.43
CA GLU A 38 1.03 7.13 -11.49
C GLU A 38 0.01 6.04 -11.86
N LEU A 39 -0.64 5.45 -10.86
CA LEU A 39 -1.68 4.45 -11.10
C LEU A 39 -2.91 5.06 -11.81
N ARG A 40 -3.37 6.23 -11.39
CA ARG A 40 -4.55 6.91 -11.96
C ARG A 40 -4.29 7.45 -13.36
N ASP A 41 -3.19 8.16 -13.54
CA ASP A 41 -2.91 8.95 -14.75
C ASP A 41 -2.26 8.09 -15.83
N ASN A 42 -1.51 7.05 -15.44
CA ASN A 42 -0.74 6.22 -16.37
C ASN A 42 -1.07 4.72 -16.32
N GLY A 43 -1.84 4.24 -15.34
CA GLY A 43 -2.13 2.81 -15.19
C GLY A 43 -0.92 1.95 -14.83
N ARG A 44 0.15 2.56 -14.28
CA ARG A 44 1.40 1.86 -13.96
C ARG A 44 1.63 1.77 -12.45
N PHE A 45 2.29 0.70 -12.01
CA PHE A 45 2.73 0.57 -10.63
C PHE A 45 4.07 1.27 -10.44
N LEU A 46 4.15 2.19 -9.49
CA LEU A 46 5.40 2.88 -9.15
C LEU A 46 6.16 2.10 -8.06
N ALA A 47 7.46 1.93 -8.25
CA ALA A 47 8.36 1.36 -7.27
C ALA A 47 9.42 2.38 -6.85
N ALA A 48 10.02 2.16 -5.67
CA ALA A 48 11.17 2.95 -5.19
C ALA A 48 12.37 2.06 -4.93
N LYS A 49 13.58 2.53 -5.26
CA LYS A 49 14.84 1.79 -5.06
C LYS A 49 15.77 2.49 -4.08
N CYS A 50 16.34 1.70 -3.18
CA CYS A 50 17.30 2.18 -2.20
C CYS A 50 18.66 2.40 -2.86
N SER A 51 19.24 3.60 -2.74
CA SER A 51 20.56 3.92 -3.28
C SER A 51 21.69 3.12 -2.61
N LYS A 52 21.51 2.69 -1.35
CA LYS A 52 22.51 1.93 -0.57
C LYS A 52 22.44 0.42 -0.78
N CYS A 53 21.34 -0.24 -0.37
CA CYS A 53 21.20 -1.70 -0.47
C CYS A 53 20.60 -2.20 -1.79
N LYS A 54 20.26 -1.29 -2.71
CA LYS A 54 19.69 -1.58 -4.04
C LYS A 54 18.36 -2.35 -4.04
N SER A 55 17.76 -2.57 -2.86
CA SER A 55 16.43 -3.17 -2.75
C SER A 55 15.37 -2.22 -3.32
N THR A 56 14.51 -2.77 -4.17
CA THR A 56 13.35 -2.11 -4.78
C THR A 56 12.08 -2.52 -4.05
N TYR A 57 11.12 -1.62 -3.93
CA TYR A 57 9.86 -1.85 -3.22
C TYR A 57 8.65 -1.32 -3.97
N VAL A 58 7.56 -2.07 -3.89
CA VAL A 58 6.23 -1.73 -4.43
C VAL A 58 5.17 -1.97 -3.35
N PRO A 59 4.24 -1.03 -3.08
CA PRO A 59 4.19 0.34 -3.61
C PRO A 59 5.46 1.16 -3.31
N ALA A 60 5.69 2.22 -4.09
CA ALA A 60 6.77 3.16 -3.87
C ALA A 60 6.72 3.76 -2.45
N ARG A 61 7.89 4.05 -1.89
CA ARG A 61 8.03 4.56 -0.52
C ARG A 61 9.24 5.47 -0.38
N LEU A 62 9.13 6.44 0.53
CA LEU A 62 10.19 7.42 0.79
C LEU A 62 11.34 6.90 1.65
N PHE A 63 11.21 5.71 2.26
CA PHE A 63 12.15 5.27 3.28
C PHE A 63 12.53 3.80 3.16
N CYS A 64 13.82 3.51 3.30
CA CYS A 64 14.33 2.14 3.33
C CYS A 64 14.37 1.60 4.77
N PRO A 65 13.58 0.58 5.12
CA PRO A 65 13.51 -0.01 6.46
C PRO A 65 14.76 -0.81 6.83
N GLN A 66 15.61 -1.15 5.86
CA GLN A 66 16.87 -1.85 6.13
C GLN A 66 18.04 -0.89 6.35
N CYS A 67 18.07 0.23 5.61
CA CYS A 67 19.20 1.16 5.62
C CYS A 67 18.95 2.43 6.41
N PHE A 68 17.70 2.70 6.77
CA PHE A 68 17.26 3.92 7.44
C PHE A 68 17.60 5.21 6.67
N ILE A 69 17.49 5.16 5.34
CA ILE A 69 17.74 6.31 4.46
C ILE A 69 16.53 6.61 3.60
N GLU A 70 16.49 7.85 3.09
CA GLU A 70 15.50 8.30 2.13
C GLU A 70 15.67 7.57 0.78
N MET A 71 14.54 7.27 0.13
CA MET A 71 14.45 6.65 -1.18
C MET A 71 13.80 7.65 -2.16
N LYS A 72 14.61 8.21 -3.06
CA LYS A 72 14.17 9.20 -4.07
C LYS A 72 14.06 8.64 -5.48
N ASP A 73 14.75 7.53 -5.75
CA ASP A 73 14.76 6.87 -7.05
C ASP A 73 13.47 6.07 -7.21
N MET A 74 12.49 6.65 -7.91
CA MET A 74 11.21 6.02 -8.21
C MET A 74 11.05 5.82 -9.71
N PHE A 75 10.48 4.67 -10.09
CA PHE A 75 10.30 4.31 -11.49
C PHE A 75 9.10 3.36 -11.66
N PRO A 76 8.45 3.37 -12.82
CA PRO A 76 7.37 2.44 -13.12
C PRO A 76 7.89 1.01 -13.28
N ILE A 77 7.14 0.04 -12.77
CA ILE A 77 7.35 -1.38 -13.07
C ILE A 77 6.65 -1.70 -14.39
N ASN A 78 7.42 -2.15 -15.37
CA ASN A 78 6.90 -2.53 -16.69
C ASN A 78 6.73 -4.06 -16.86
N ASN A 79 7.27 -4.85 -15.94
CA ASN A 79 7.20 -6.31 -16.00
C ASN A 79 5.87 -6.82 -15.41
N PRO A 80 5.35 -7.95 -15.91
CA PRO A 80 4.19 -8.62 -15.31
C PRO A 80 4.38 -8.90 -13.83
N GLY A 81 3.31 -8.75 -13.08
CA GLY A 81 3.18 -9.37 -11.76
C GLY A 81 2.75 -10.84 -11.87
N TYR A 82 3.06 -11.62 -10.84
CA TYR A 82 2.59 -12.99 -10.65
C TYR A 82 1.79 -13.12 -9.35
N VAL A 83 0.84 -14.04 -9.32
CA VAL A 83 0.07 -14.37 -8.11
C VAL A 83 0.95 -15.19 -7.17
N GLN A 84 1.29 -14.64 -6.00
CA GLN A 84 2.02 -15.40 -4.97
C GLN A 84 1.06 -16.28 -4.15
N SER A 85 -0.09 -15.74 -3.79
CA SER A 85 -1.12 -16.43 -3.02
C SER A 85 -2.50 -15.83 -3.31
N PHE A 86 -3.55 -16.61 -3.12
CA PHE A 86 -4.93 -16.17 -3.34
C PHE A 86 -5.90 -16.86 -2.39
N THR A 87 -7.10 -16.30 -2.27
CA THR A 87 -8.26 -16.91 -1.60
C THR A 87 -9.53 -16.60 -2.38
N ALA A 88 -10.51 -17.49 -2.28
CA ALA A 88 -11.87 -17.25 -2.76
C ALA A 88 -12.71 -16.68 -1.60
N VAL A 89 -13.49 -15.65 -1.89
CA VAL A 89 -14.45 -15.04 -0.96
C VAL A 89 -15.84 -15.36 -1.50
N ASP A 90 -16.51 -16.30 -0.84
CA ASP A 90 -17.84 -16.84 -1.18
C ASP A 90 -18.98 -16.18 -0.39
N ARG A 91 -18.65 -15.28 0.54
CA ARG A 91 -19.61 -14.54 1.35
C ARG A 91 -19.48 -13.04 1.23
N SER A 92 -20.63 -12.38 1.16
CA SER A 92 -20.77 -10.94 1.22
C SER A 92 -20.50 -10.42 2.63
N ARG A 93 -20.31 -9.09 2.74
CA ARG A 93 -20.02 -8.42 4.02
C ARG A 93 -21.14 -8.57 5.06
N ASP A 94 -22.38 -8.76 4.62
CA ASP A 94 -23.56 -9.01 5.45
C ASP A 94 -23.75 -10.51 5.80
N GLY A 95 -22.87 -11.38 5.31
CA GLY A 95 -22.90 -12.83 5.54
C GLY A 95 -23.72 -13.62 4.54
N SER A 96 -24.37 -12.98 3.55
CA SER A 96 -25.06 -13.69 2.48
C SER A 96 -24.07 -14.48 1.64
N GLU A 97 -24.53 -15.57 1.02
CA GLU A 97 -23.76 -16.26 -0.02
C GLU A 97 -23.62 -15.36 -1.24
N ALA A 98 -22.44 -15.35 -1.85
CA ALA A 98 -22.17 -14.59 -3.06
C ALA A 98 -22.61 -15.40 -4.29
N GLU A 99 -23.22 -14.74 -5.27
CA GLU A 99 -23.62 -15.38 -6.53
C GLU A 99 -22.42 -16.02 -7.25
N HIS A 100 -21.27 -15.34 -7.21
CA HIS A 100 -19.99 -15.84 -7.70
C HIS A 100 -18.87 -15.53 -6.69
N PRO A 101 -18.01 -16.51 -6.35
CA PRO A 101 -16.88 -16.27 -5.46
C PRO A 101 -15.93 -15.21 -6.04
N THR A 102 -15.60 -14.19 -5.25
CA THR A 102 -14.58 -13.20 -5.62
C THR A 102 -13.20 -13.75 -5.27
N ILE A 103 -12.30 -13.84 -6.25
CA ILE A 103 -10.90 -14.20 -5.98
C ILE A 103 -10.12 -12.95 -5.58
N VAL A 104 -9.46 -12.99 -4.42
CA VAL A 104 -8.54 -11.96 -3.95
C VAL A 104 -7.14 -12.56 -3.89
N ALA A 105 -6.17 -11.86 -4.47
CA ALA A 105 -4.81 -12.35 -4.60
C ALA A 105 -3.76 -11.32 -4.16
N LEU A 106 -2.65 -11.84 -3.64
CA LEU A 106 -1.40 -11.09 -3.48
C LEU A 106 -0.56 -11.21 -4.75
N VAL A 107 -0.40 -10.08 -5.42
CA VAL A 107 0.35 -9.94 -6.67
C VAL A 107 1.74 -9.41 -6.37
N ARG A 108 2.77 -10.10 -6.84
CA ARG A 108 4.18 -9.72 -6.64
C ARG A 108 4.91 -9.53 -7.94
N PHE A 109 6.06 -8.86 -7.85
CA PHE A 109 6.92 -8.54 -8.98
C PHE A 109 8.32 -9.07 -8.67
N GLU A 110 8.96 -9.75 -9.61
CA GLU A 110 10.31 -10.32 -9.38
C GLU A 110 11.34 -9.25 -9.02
N SER A 111 11.22 -8.07 -9.62
CA SER A 111 12.15 -6.96 -9.43
C SER A 111 11.94 -6.15 -8.16
N ALA A 112 10.87 -6.41 -7.38
CA ALA A 112 10.49 -5.59 -6.23
C ALA A 112 9.96 -6.39 -5.03
N LYS A 113 10.35 -5.96 -3.83
CA LYS A 113 9.79 -6.45 -2.57
C LYS A 113 8.44 -5.78 -2.29
N GLY A 114 7.59 -6.47 -1.53
CA GLY A 114 6.20 -6.06 -1.33
C GLY A 114 5.27 -6.75 -2.32
N GLY A 115 4.11 -6.16 -2.55
CA GLY A 115 3.08 -6.69 -3.41
C GLY A 115 1.79 -5.88 -3.34
N ILE A 116 0.89 -6.15 -4.26
CA ILE A 116 -0.43 -5.50 -4.37
C ILE A 116 -1.49 -6.54 -4.09
N ILE A 117 -2.37 -6.27 -3.14
CA ILE A 117 -3.57 -7.07 -2.93
C ILE A 117 -4.62 -6.59 -3.91
N HIS A 118 -5.12 -7.48 -4.77
CA HIS A 118 -6.11 -7.11 -5.77
C HIS A 118 -7.12 -8.22 -6.03
N ARG A 119 -8.31 -7.84 -6.51
CA ARG A 119 -9.32 -8.79 -6.97
C ARG A 119 -8.92 -9.29 -8.36
N LEU A 120 -8.97 -10.59 -8.58
CA LEU A 120 -8.74 -11.15 -9.91
C LEU A 120 -10.07 -11.28 -10.64
N GLN A 121 -10.11 -10.83 -11.89
CA GLN A 121 -11.19 -11.17 -12.82
C GLN A 121 -10.78 -12.44 -13.55
N VAL A 122 -11.29 -13.56 -13.07
CA VAL A 122 -11.06 -14.88 -13.65
C VAL A 122 -12.40 -15.54 -13.89
N ASP A 123 -12.59 -16.08 -15.10
CA ASP A 123 -13.82 -16.81 -15.44
C ASP A 123 -13.82 -18.24 -14.85
N ARG A 124 -12.65 -18.78 -14.48
CA ARG A 124 -12.48 -20.09 -13.80
C ARG A 124 -11.28 -20.09 -12.84
N SER A 125 -11.38 -20.85 -11.75
CA SER A 125 -10.45 -20.86 -10.61
C SER A 125 -9.12 -21.61 -10.84
N ASP A 126 -8.89 -22.16 -12.02
CA ASP A 126 -7.82 -23.09 -12.37
C ASP A 126 -6.73 -22.50 -13.30
N GLN A 127 -6.72 -21.19 -13.53
CA GLN A 127 -5.74 -20.54 -14.41
C GLN A 127 -4.69 -19.68 -13.67
N VAL A 128 -3.44 -19.76 -14.12
CA VAL A 128 -2.35 -18.87 -13.70
C VAL A 128 -2.57 -17.49 -14.33
N VAL A 129 -2.86 -16.48 -13.51
CA VAL A 129 -3.11 -15.11 -13.97
C VAL A 129 -1.82 -14.30 -13.95
N TYR A 130 -1.38 -13.86 -15.13
CA TYR A 130 -0.34 -12.85 -15.28
C TYR A 130 -0.99 -11.46 -15.31
N ILE A 131 -0.74 -10.61 -14.31
CA ILE A 131 -1.26 -9.25 -14.28
C ILE A 131 -0.22 -8.34 -14.92
N LEU A 132 -0.39 -8.08 -16.22
CA LEU A 132 0.51 -7.22 -17.01
C LEU A 132 0.16 -5.74 -16.95
N ALA A 133 -1.09 -5.39 -16.62
CA ALA A 133 -1.53 -4.02 -16.53
C ALA A 133 -2.78 -3.93 -15.67
N PHE A 134 -2.83 -2.94 -14.78
CA PHE A 134 -4.08 -2.55 -14.13
C PHE A 134 -4.97 -1.91 -15.20
N LYS A 135 -6.02 -2.61 -15.62
CA LYS A 135 -7.13 -1.98 -16.33
C LYS A 135 -8.13 -1.55 -15.25
N PRO A 136 -8.40 -0.25 -15.07
CA PRO A 136 -9.43 0.17 -14.13
C PRO A 136 -10.75 -0.51 -14.50
N LEU A 137 -11.42 -1.06 -13.49
CA LEU A 137 -12.79 -1.53 -13.63
C LEU A 137 -13.66 -0.29 -13.85
N GLU A 138 -14.38 -0.25 -14.97
CA GLU A 138 -15.43 0.75 -15.23
C GLU A 138 -16.55 0.65 -14.18
#